data_AF-A0A395YHA3-F1
#
_entry.id   AF-A0A395YHA3-F1
#
_cell.length_a   1.000
_cell.length_b   1.000
_cell.length_c   1.000
_cell.angle_alpha   90.00
_cell.angle_beta   90.00
_cell.angle_gamma   90.00
#
_symmetry.space_group_name_H-M   'P 1'
#
loop_
_entity.id
_entity.type
_entity.pdbx_description
1 polymer ?
#
loop_
_entity_poly.entity_id
_entity_poly.type
_entity_poly.pdbx_seq_one_letter_code
_entity_poly.pdbx_strand_id
1 'polypeptide(L)' 'MITSNVGLVEVPHVTVPASTEGLAAGAKEILLEDGCSMLITFIPGVKNNSDP' A
#
# COMPACT_ATOMS: atom_id res chain seq x y z
N MET A 1 -6.36 -9.30 -0.19
CA MET A 1 -5.87 -8.41 0.88
C MET A 1 -6.58 -7.07 0.72
N ILE A 2 -6.76 -6.28 1.78
CA ILE A 2 -7.50 -5.01 1.66
C ILE A 2 -6.87 -4.04 0.64
N THR A 3 -5.55 -4.20 0.40
CA THR A 3 -4.76 -3.37 -0.53
C THR A 3 -4.43 -4.01 -1.89
N SER A 4 -5.06 -5.13 -2.27
CA SER A 4 -4.81 -5.80 -3.56
C SER A 4 -5.65 -5.20 -4.71
N ASN A 5 -5.39 -5.65 -5.95
CA ASN A 5 -6.16 -5.29 -7.15
C ASN A 5 -7.67 -5.65 -7.09
N VAL A 6 -8.06 -6.54 -6.18
CA VAL A 6 -9.46 -6.89 -5.87
C VAL A 6 -9.87 -6.46 -4.45
N GLY A 7 -9.09 -5.57 -3.82
CA GLY A 7 -9.32 -5.04 -2.47
C GLY A 7 -10.12 -3.72 -2.49
N LEU A 8 -10.02 -2.94 -1.40
CA LEU A 8 -10.62 -1.61 -1.31
C LEU A 8 -9.85 -0.58 -2.15
N VAL A 9 -8.52 -0.61 -2.03
CA VAL A 9 -7.62 0.32 -2.72
C VAL A 9 -6.37 -0.44 -3.11
N GLU A 10 -5.99 -0.43 -4.39
CA GLU A 10 -4.72 -1.05 -4.79
C GLU A 10 -3.53 -0.20 -4.34
N VAL A 11 -2.64 -0.80 -3.53
CA VAL A 11 -1.38 -0.18 -3.11
C VAL A 11 -0.21 -0.98 -3.69
N PRO A 12 0.62 -0.39 -4.57
CA PRO A 12 1.76 -1.08 -5.15
C PRO A 12 2.74 -1.57 -4.09
N HIS A 13 3.31 -2.75 -4.31
CA HIS A 13 4.33 -3.30 -3.42
C HIS A 13 5.63 -2.50 -3.52
N VAL A 14 6.35 -2.38 -2.40
CA VAL A 14 7.75 -1.94 -2.40
C VAL A 14 8.63 -3.13 -2.78
N THR A 15 9.54 -2.95 -3.74
CA THR A 15 10.47 -4.01 -4.15
C THR A 15 11.65 -4.09 -3.17
N VAL A 16 12.12 -5.30 -2.88
CA VAL A 16 13.33 -5.49 -2.06
C VAL A 16 14.59 -4.93 -2.75
N PRO A 17 15.58 -4.44 -1.98
CA PRO A 17 15.57 -4.31 -0.52
C PRO A 17 14.61 -3.21 -0.04
N ALA A 18 13.72 -3.54 0.88
CA ALA A 18 12.75 -2.61 1.44
C ALA A 18 13.28 -2.04 2.76
N SER A 19 13.13 -0.72 2.95
CA SER A 19 13.43 -0.05 4.22
C SER A 19 12.16 0.50 4.87
N THR A 20 12.26 0.88 6.13
CA THR A 20 11.18 1.58 6.86
C THR A 20 10.78 2.87 6.15
N GLU A 21 11.75 3.61 5.62
CA GLU A 21 11.54 4.85 4.87
C GLU A 21 10.87 4.56 3.52
N GLY A 22 11.27 3.48 2.85
CA GLY A 22 10.65 3.03 1.60
C GLY A 22 9.19 2.62 1.78
N LEU A 23 8.88 1.92 2.88
CA LEU A 23 7.50 1.56 3.23
C LEU A 23 6.65 2.79 3.57
N ALA A 24 7.21 3.73 4.33
CA ALA A 24 6.52 4.98 4.67
C ALA A 24 6.27 5.83 3.41
N ALA A 25 7.24 5.94 2.50
CA ALA A 25 7.09 6.67 1.24
C ALA A 25 6.10 5.99 0.28
N GLY A 26 5.96 4.67 0.35
CA GLY A 26 4.99 3.90 -0.43
C GLY A 26 3.57 3.89 0.16
N ALA A 27 3.38 4.42 1.38
CA ALA A 27 2.07 4.49 2.02
C ALA A 27 1.12 5.44 1.28
N LYS A 28 -0.18 5.16 1.38
CA LYS A 28 -1.24 5.96 0.74
C LYS A 28 -2.29 6.36 1.76
N GLU A 29 -2.55 7.65 1.87
CA GLU A 29 -3.66 8.19 2.64
C GLU A 29 -4.88 8.33 1.74
N ILE A 30 -5.96 7.66 2.10
CA ILE A 30 -7.21 7.66 1.33
C ILE A 30 -8.38 7.89 2.28
N LEU A 31 -9.28 8.79 1.89
CA LEU A 31 -10.57 8.96 2.55
C LEU A 31 -11.55 7.98 1.90
N LEU A 32 -12.14 7.09 2.71
CA LEU A 32 -13.20 6.20 2.23
C LEU A 32 -14.54 6.91 2.36
N GLU A 33 -14.94 7.61 1.29
CA GLU A 33 -16.17 8.42 1.26
C GLU A 33 -17.40 7.64 1.75
N ASP A 34 -17.47 6.35 1.41
CA ASP A 34 -18.53 5.44 1.84
C ASP A 34 -18.06 4.55 3.00
N GLY A 35 -18.14 5.07 4.23
CA GLY A 35 -18.02 4.27 5.46
C GLY A 35 -16.93 4.69 6.44
N CYS A 36 -16.08 5.67 6.11
CA CYS A 36 -15.15 6.25 7.08
C CYS A 36 -14.85 7.72 6.78
N SER A 37 -15.26 8.63 7.67
CA SER A 37 -14.99 10.07 7.56
C SER A 37 -13.57 10.48 7.96
N MET A 38 -12.68 9.51 8.21
CA MET A 38 -11.29 9.73 8.58
C MET A 38 -10.37 9.26 7.45
N LEU A 39 -9.24 9.96 7.28
CA LEU A 39 -8.17 9.50 6.39
C LEU A 39 -7.58 8.20 6.94
N ILE A 40 -7.47 7.20 6.07
CA ILE A 40 -6.84 5.91 6.38
C ILE A 40 -5.52 5.82 5.65
N THR A 41 -4.46 5.54 6.39
CA THR A 41 -3.14 5.25 5.82
C THR A 41 -3.01 3.77 5.52
N PHE A 42 -2.88 3.42 4.24
CA PHE A 42 -2.61 2.08 3.77
C PHE A 42 -1.11 1.86 3.59
N ILE A 43 -0.58 0.80 4.20
CA ILE A 43 0.83 0.42 4.12
C ILE A 43 1.02 -0.59 2.99
N PRO A 44 2.00 -0.40 2.09
CA PRO A 44 2.28 -1.33 1.00
C PRO A 44 2.81 -2.67 1.52
N GLY A 45 2.54 -3.74 0.76
CA GLY A 45 3.27 -4.99 0.91
C GLY A 45 4.70 -4.88 0.34
N VAL A 46 5.51 -5.92 0.57
CA VAL A 46 6.85 -6.05 -0.03
C VAL A 46 6.84 -7.15 -1.08
N LYS A 47 7.49 -6.93 -2.23
CA LYS A 47 7.72 -7.96 -3.24
C LYS A 47 9.21 -8.16 -3.49
N ASN A 48 9.60 -9.38 -3.83
CA ASN A 48 10.96 -9.66 -4.26
C ASN A 48 11.25 -8.99 -5.61
N ASN A 49 12.52 -8.69 -5.86
CA ASN A 49 12.97 -8.22 -7.17
C ASN A 49 13.08 -9.44 -8.08
N SER A 50 11.96 -9.82 -8.68
CA SER A 50 11.90 -10.80 -9.76
C SER A 50 11.41 -10.08 -11.02
N ASP A 51 12.26 -9.18 -11.53
CA ASP A 51 12.30 -9.09 -12.99
C ASP A 51 12.90 -10.42 -13.50
N PRO A 52 12.41 -10.99 -14.61
CA PRO A 52 13.00 -12.17 -15.24
C PRO A 52 14.49 -11.98 -15.57
#